data_AF-A0A0N0ZS59-F1
#
_entry.id   AF-A0A0N0ZS59-F1
#
_cell.length_a   1.000
_cell.length_b   1.000
_cell.length_c   1.000
_cell.angle_alpha   90.00
_cell.angle_beta   90.00
_cell.angle_gamma   90.00
#
_symmetry.space_group_name_H-M   'P 1'
#
loop_
_entity.id
_entity.type
_entity.pdbx_description
1 polymer ?
#
loop_
_entity_poly.entity_id
_entity_poly.type
_entity_poly.pdbx_seq_one_letter_code
_entity_poly.pdbx_strand_id
1 'polypeptide(L)'
;MAKQDFTALIGKAKQSQIKTPVQKVVPVKEKQDEILFSLHIPAEKLKTLRILSAEQNISLKKMINNAIDEKYFKNTDQKED
;
A
#
# COMPACT_ATOMS: atom_id res chain seq x y z
N MET A 1 4.21 53.50 18.58
CA MET A 1 4.36 52.29 17.74
C MET A 1 3.53 52.48 16.48
N ALA A 2 4.17 52.50 15.30
CA ALA A 2 3.47 52.70 14.04
C ALA A 2 2.60 51.47 13.73
N LYS A 3 1.33 51.69 13.35
CA LYS A 3 0.42 50.64 12.91
C LYS A 3 1.00 50.03 11.64
N GLN A 4 1.38 48.75 11.69
CA GLN A 4 1.92 48.03 10.53
C GLN A 4 0.79 47.84 9.49
N ASP A 5 1.04 48.25 8.26
CA ASP A 5 0.08 48.11 7.15
C ASP A 5 0.10 46.68 6.59
N PHE A 6 -0.93 45.89 6.95
CA PHE A 6 -1.08 44.48 6.53
C PHE A 6 -1.73 44.31 5.15
N THR A 7 -2.12 45.41 4.49
CA THR A 7 -2.77 45.43 3.18
C THR A 7 -1.96 44.74 2.08
N ALA A 8 -0.64 44.91 2.10
CA ALA A 8 0.26 44.26 1.13
C ALA A 8 0.33 42.73 1.29
N LEU A 9 0.23 42.23 2.53
CA LEU A 9 0.25 40.79 2.83
C LEU A 9 -1.07 40.12 2.44
N ILE A 10 -2.19 40.81 2.68
CA ILE A 10 -3.53 40.35 2.30
C ILE A 10 -3.66 40.23 0.77
N GLY A 11 -3.10 41.18 0.02
CA GLY A 11 -3.09 41.13 -1.45
C GLY A 11 -2.33 39.91 -2.00
N LYS A 12 -1.15 39.62 -1.44
CA LYS A 12 -0.34 38.45 -1.83
C LYS A 12 -1.02 37.13 -1.51
N ALA A 13 -1.65 37.02 -0.34
CA ALA A 13 -2.37 35.81 0.06
C ALA A 13 -3.59 35.52 -0.84
N LYS A 14 -4.30 36.57 -1.30
CA LYS A 14 -5.44 36.43 -2.21
C LYS A 14 -5.04 36.08 -3.65
N GLN A 15 -3.85 36.47 -4.10
CA GLN A 15 -3.32 36.11 -5.43
C GLN A 15 -2.92 34.63 -5.51
N SER A 16 -2.44 34.03 -4.42
CA SER A 16 -2.19 32.59 -4.37
C SER A 16 -3.49 31.82 -4.10
N GLN A 17 -4.33 31.65 -5.14
CA GLN A 17 -5.37 30.63 -5.07
C GLN A 17 -4.68 29.26 -5.02
N ILE A 18 -4.55 28.73 -3.81
CA ILE A 18 -4.06 27.36 -3.58
C ILE A 18 -5.09 26.45 -4.22
N LYS A 19 -4.81 25.97 -5.44
CA LYS A 19 -5.59 24.91 -6.08
C LYS A 19 -5.42 23.68 -5.21
N THR A 20 -6.38 23.43 -4.33
CA THR A 20 -6.42 22.19 -3.57
C THR A 20 -6.53 21.05 -4.57
N PRO A 21 -5.64 20.04 -4.49
CA PRO A 21 -5.73 18.89 -5.37
C PRO A 21 -7.10 18.23 -5.19
N VAL A 22 -7.85 18.11 -6.28
CA VAL A 22 -9.18 17.50 -6.28
C VAL A 22 -9.02 16.02 -5.95
N GLN A 23 -9.46 15.60 -4.76
CA GLN A 23 -9.43 14.20 -4.36
C GLN A 23 -10.56 13.45 -5.07
N LYS A 24 -10.20 12.74 -6.15
CA LYS A 24 -11.15 11.91 -6.90
C LYS A 24 -11.21 10.52 -6.27
N VAL A 25 -12.38 10.17 -5.73
CA VAL A 25 -12.66 8.78 -5.33
C VAL A 25 -12.98 7.95 -6.57
N VAL A 26 -12.31 6.81 -6.71
CA VAL A 26 -12.60 5.82 -7.75
C VAL A 26 -13.03 4.51 -7.09
N PRO A 27 -13.95 3.75 -7.70
CA PRO A 27 -14.28 2.42 -7.22
C PRO A 27 -13.02 1.55 -7.14
N VAL A 28 -12.83 0.91 -6.00
CA VAL A 28 -11.75 -0.06 -5.82
C VAL A 28 -12.08 -1.30 -6.65
N LYS A 29 -11.13 -1.80 -7.43
CA LYS A 29 -11.26 -3.04 -8.21
C LYS A 29 -11.69 -4.21 -7.30
N GLU A 30 -12.42 -5.14 -7.89
CA GLU A 30 -13.09 -6.29 -7.27
C GLU A 30 -12.26 -6.95 -6.15
N LYS A 31 -12.93 -7.23 -5.03
CA LYS A 31 -12.34 -7.93 -3.89
C LYS A 31 -12.10 -9.38 -4.31
N GLN A 32 -10.88 -9.88 -4.06
CA GLN A 32 -10.59 -11.29 -4.20
C GLN A 32 -11.28 -12.06 -3.07
N ASP A 33 -11.81 -13.24 -3.37
CA ASP A 33 -12.39 -14.17 -2.40
C ASP A 33 -11.29 -14.76 -1.53
N GLU A 34 -10.94 -14.03 -0.47
CA GLU A 34 -9.91 -14.41 0.47
C GLU A 34 -10.50 -14.71 1.84
N ILE A 35 -10.10 -15.86 2.39
CA ILE A 35 -10.49 -16.28 3.73
C ILE A 35 -9.36 -15.92 4.69
N LEU A 36 -9.71 -15.35 5.85
CA LEU A 36 -8.75 -15.06 6.90
C LEU A 36 -8.19 -16.37 7.47
N PHE A 37 -6.87 -16.50 7.48
CA PHE A 37 -6.16 -17.58 8.15
C PHE A 37 -5.23 -17.00 9.22
N SER A 38 -5.10 -17.70 10.35
CA SER A 38 -4.24 -17.28 11.47
C SER A 38 -3.37 -18.43 11.93
N LEU A 39 -2.06 -18.20 11.96
CA LEU A 39 -1.02 -19.18 12.30
C LEU A 39 0.09 -18.46 13.09
N HIS A 40 0.81 -19.21 13.93
CA HIS A 40 1.98 -18.66 14.62
C HIS A 40 3.23 -18.82 13.75
N ILE A 41 3.99 -17.73 13.59
CA ILE A 41 5.29 -17.70 12.91
C ILE A 41 6.32 -17.19 13.92
N PRO A 42 7.51 -17.81 14.02
CA PRO A 42 8.59 -17.29 14.84
C PRO A 42 8.92 -15.83 14.52
N ALA A 43 9.09 -15.00 15.55
CA ALA A 43 9.28 -13.56 15.39
C ALA A 43 10.49 -13.20 14.51
N GLU A 44 11.58 -13.96 14.62
CA GLU A 44 12.78 -13.75 13.80
C GLU A 44 12.50 -13.97 12.31
N LYS A 45 11.74 -15.03 11.98
CA LYS A 45 11.33 -15.32 10.60
C LYS A 45 10.42 -14.24 10.04
N LEU A 46 9.52 -13.68 10.86
CA LEU A 46 8.67 -12.57 10.41
C LEU A 46 9.49 -11.31 10.09
N LYS A 47 10.52 -11.00 10.88
CA LYS A 47 11.40 -9.86 10.62
C LYS A 47 12.15 -10.04 9.31
N THR A 48 12.73 -11.21 9.07
CA THR A 48 13.46 -11.48 7.81
C THR A 48 12.54 -11.44 6.60
N LEU A 49 11.34 -12.03 6.69
CA LEU A 49 10.35 -11.99 5.62
C LEU A 49 9.92 -10.56 5.26
N ARG A 50 9.78 -9.66 6.25
CA ARG A 50 9.48 -8.24 6.00
C ARG A 50 10.57 -7.56 5.19
N ILE A 51 11.84 -7.78 5.55
CA ILE A 51 12.99 -7.20 4.84
C ILE A 51 13.01 -7.72 3.39
N LEU A 52 12.90 -9.04 3.20
CA LEU A 52 12.89 -9.65 1.86
C LEU A 52 11.72 -9.15 1.00
N SER A 53 10.53 -8.98 1.59
CA SER A 53 9.37 -8.47 0.87
C SER A 53 9.56 -7.02 0.39
N ALA A 54 10.25 -6.20 1.20
CA ALA A 54 10.58 -4.83 0.83
C ALA A 54 11.63 -4.79 -0.29
N GLU A 55 12.67 -5.61 -0.21
CA GLU A 55 13.71 -5.72 -1.25
C GLU A 55 13.13 -6.13 -2.61
N GLN A 56 12.18 -7.06 -2.60
CA GLN A 56 11.53 -7.58 -3.81
C GLN A 56 10.35 -6.71 -4.29
N ASN A 57 10.03 -5.60 -3.60
CA ASN A 57 8.88 -4.74 -3.90
C ASN A 57 7.54 -5.50 -4.00
N ILE A 58 7.36 -6.54 -3.17
CA ILE A 58 6.11 -7.30 -3.08
C ILE A 58 5.53 -7.22 -1.67
N SER A 59 4.20 -7.33 -1.56
CA SER A 59 3.58 -7.39 -0.24
C SER A 59 3.93 -8.70 0.46
N LEU A 60 4.08 -8.66 1.79
CA LEU A 60 4.33 -9.86 2.61
C LEU A 60 3.29 -10.96 2.35
N LYS A 61 2.02 -10.58 2.18
CA LYS A 61 0.93 -11.48 1.82
C LYS A 61 1.19 -12.20 0.49
N LYS A 62 1.55 -11.46 -0.56
CA LYS A 62 1.84 -12.02 -1.88
C LYS A 62 3.05 -12.96 -1.82
N MET A 63 4.08 -12.57 -1.07
CA MET A 63 5.26 -13.41 -0.85
C MET A 63 4.90 -14.76 -0.20
N ILE A 64 4.07 -14.74 0.85
CA ILE A 64 3.65 -15.97 1.55
C ILE A 64 2.81 -16.85 0.63
N ASN A 65 1.81 -16.28 -0.05
CA ASN A 65 0.95 -17.05 -0.96
C ASN A 65 1.75 -17.67 -2.11
N ASN A 66 2.64 -16.90 -2.74
CA ASN A 66 3.53 -17.43 -3.79
C ASN A 66 4.38 -18.60 -3.30
N ALA A 67 4.90 -18.55 -2.07
CA ALA A 67 5.68 -19.65 -1.50
C ALA A 67 4.84 -20.90 -1.22
N ILE A 68 3.58 -20.72 -0.81
CA ILE A 68 2.62 -21.82 -0.65
C ILE A 68 2.31 -22.45 -2.01
N ASP A 69 1.99 -21.62 -3.01
CA ASP A 69 1.70 -22.05 -4.38
C ASP A 69 2.86 -22.82 -4.99
N GLU A 70 4.07 -22.28 -4.87
CA GLU A 70 5.28 -22.91 -5.37
C GLU A 70 5.55 -24.26 -4.71
N LYS A 71 5.32 -24.38 -3.41
CA LYS A 71 5.65 -25.59 -2.66
C LYS A 71 4.61 -26.70 -2.81
N TYR A 72 3.32 -26.34 -2.93
CA TYR A 72 2.22 -27.29 -2.80
C TYR A 72 1.31 -27.37 -4.03
N PHE A 73 1.27 -26.35 -4.89
CA PHE A 73 0.32 -26.25 -6.00
C PHE A 73 0.96 -26.18 -7.39
N LYS A 74 2.29 -26.07 -7.48
CA LYS A 74 3.02 -25.97 -8.77
C LYS A 74 2.99 -27.25 -9.63
N ASN A 75 2.54 -28.39 -9.08
CA ASN A 75 2.53 -29.70 -9.76
C ASN A 75 1.12 -30.27 -10.00
N THR A 76 0.05 -29.54 -9.68
CA THR A 76 -1.32 -30.05 -9.79
C THR A 76 -1.94 -29.90 -11.18
N ASP A 77 -1.28 -29.21 -12.11
CA ASP A 77 -1.78 -28.96 -13.48
C ASP A 77 -1.39 -30.05 -14.52
N GLN A 78 -0.90 -31.22 -14.09
CA GLN A 78 -0.50 -32.31 -15.01
C GLN A 78 -1.33 -33.61 -14.90
N LYS A 79 -2.56 -33.57 -14.35
CA LYS A 79 -3.44 -34.74 -14.37
C LYS A 79 -4.89 -34.37 -14.69
N GLU A 80 -5.15 -34.14 -15.97
CA GLU A 80 -6.45 -34.43 -16.57
C GLU A 80 -6.18 -35.14 -17.91
N ASP A 81 -6.12 -36.48 -17.85
CA ASP A 81 -6.39 -37.40 -18.96
C ASP A 81 -7.85 -37.89 -18.82
#